data_AF-A0A966X0A1-F1
#
_entry.id   AF-A0A966X0A1-F1
#
_cell.length_a   1.000
_cell.length_b   1.000
_cell.length_c   1.000
_cell.angle_alpha   90.00
_cell.angle_beta   90.00
_cell.angle_gamma   90.00
#
_symmetry.space_group_name_H-M   'P 1'
#
loop_
_entity.id
_entity.type
_entity.pdbx_description
1 polymer ?
#
loop_
_entity_poly.entity_id
_entity_poly.type
_entity_poly.pdbx_seq_one_letter_code
_entity_poly.pdbx_strand_id
1 'polypeptide(L)'
;MGRTPIREAIQRLSREHLVTIVPKRGIFISDLNTQKQLRVLETRRELERLICKKAAKRANPEERKELERLAKDFRKAAKEKDDALFRKADKELNDLIPPAAYNQCNILSESNEPA
;
A
#
# COMPACT_ATOMS: atom_id res chain seq x y z
N MET A 1 19.43 30.60 2.95
CA MET A 1 18.18 29.83 3.18
C MET A 1 17.48 29.63 1.83
N GLY A 2 18.00 28.77 0.97
CA GLY A 2 17.64 28.83 -0.45
C GLY A 2 17.83 27.51 -1.17
N ARG A 3 16.82 27.13 -1.96
CA ARG A 3 16.78 26.10 -3.03
C ARG A 3 17.16 24.65 -2.68
N THR A 4 17.95 24.38 -1.64
CA THR A 4 18.32 23.03 -1.18
C THR A 4 17.14 22.20 -0.65
N PRO A 5 16.29 22.69 0.27
CA PRO A 5 15.18 21.88 0.79
C PRO A 5 14.11 21.56 -0.28
N ILE A 6 13.91 22.48 -1.24
CA ILE A 6 12.98 22.27 -2.36
C ILE A 6 13.54 21.22 -3.33
N ARG A 7 14.83 21.27 -3.63
CA ARG A 7 15.49 20.27 -4.47
C ARG A 7 15.45 18.88 -3.84
N GLU A 8 15.67 18.78 -2.53
CA GLU A 8 15.58 17.52 -1.80
C GLU A 8 14.15 16.97 -1.79
N ALA A 9 13.14 17.81 -1.59
CA ALA A 9 11.73 17.41 -1.70
C ALA A 9 11.39 16.90 -3.10
N ILE A 10 11.82 17.60 -4.16
CA ILE A 10 11.60 17.17 -5.55
C ILE A 10 12.33 15.85 -5.84
N GLN A 11 13.55 15.67 -5.35
CA GLN A 11 14.28 14.42 -5.50
C GLN A 11 13.61 13.26 -4.76
N ARG A 12 13.07 13.51 -3.56
CA ARG A 12 12.28 12.50 -2.82
C ARG A 12 11.01 12.12 -3.58
N LEU A 13 10.24 13.09 -4.04
CA LEU A 13 9.03 12.84 -4.85
C LEU A 13 9.35 12.12 -6.17
N SER A 14 10.51 12.40 -6.76
CA SER A 14 11.00 11.70 -7.95
C SER A 14 11.35 10.23 -7.64
N ARG A 15 12.04 9.97 -6.52
CA ARG A 15 12.30 8.60 -6.03
C ARG A 15 11.01 7.81 -5.75
N GLU A 16 10.00 8.49 -5.21
CA GLU A 16 8.67 7.94 -4.97
C GLU A 16 7.83 7.81 -6.26
N HIS A 17 8.40 8.14 -7.43
CA HIS A 17 7.73 8.13 -8.74
C HIS A 17 6.47 9.01 -8.81
N LEU A 18 6.32 9.96 -7.90
CA LEU A 18 5.24 10.94 -7.88
C LEU A 18 5.50 12.07 -8.88
N VAL A 19 6.76 12.24 -9.26
CA VAL A 19 7.24 13.32 -10.13
C VAL A 19 8.29 12.76 -11.10
N THR A 20 8.29 13.23 -12.35
CA THR A 20 9.31 12.93 -13.36
C THR A 20 10.10 14.19 -13.70
N ILE A 21 11.43 14.13 -13.59
CA ILE A 21 12.31 15.25 -13.93
C ILE A 21 12.83 15.05 -15.35
N VAL A 22 12.44 15.93 -16.27
CA VAL A 22 12.90 15.88 -17.67
C VAL A 22 13.97 16.97 -17.89
N PRO A 23 15.20 16.60 -18.27
CA PRO A 23 16.26 17.58 -18.52
C PRO A 23 15.80 18.67 -19.50
N LYS A 24 16.02 19.94 -19.13
CA LYS A 24 15.65 21.14 -19.92
C LYS A 24 14.15 21.37 -20.15
N ARG A 25 13.25 20.51 -19.64
CA ARG A 25 11.79 20.66 -19.77
C ARG A 25 11.07 20.88 -18.44
N GLY A 26 11.75 20.68 -17.31
CA GLY A 26 11.19 20.94 -15.98
C GLY A 26 10.72 19.68 -15.27
N ILE A 27 9.79 19.86 -14.34
CA ILE A 27 9.30 18.85 -13.40
C ILE A 27 7.84 18.56 -13.74
N PHE A 28 7.53 17.31 -14.02
CA PHE A 28 6.18 16.85 -14.37
C PHE A 28 5.63 15.98 -13.24
N ILE A 29 4.36 16.15 -12.89
CA ILE A 29 3.68 15.19 -12.01
C ILE A 29 3.50 13.91 -12.81
N SER A 30 3.86 12.76 -12.23
CA SER A 30 3.72 11.49 -12.93
C SER A 30 2.26 11.22 -13.27
N ASP A 31 1.97 10.92 -14.53
CA ASP A 31 0.61 10.61 -14.97
C ASP A 31 0.06 9.37 -14.25
N LEU A 32 -1.21 9.46 -13.84
CA LEU A 32 -1.96 8.32 -13.31
C LEU A 32 -2.24 7.33 -14.43
N ASN A 33 -1.30 6.42 -14.68
CA ASN A 33 -1.47 5.37 -15.65
C ASN A 33 -2.36 4.26 -15.06
N THR A 34 -3.64 4.22 -15.46
CA THR A 34 -4.63 3.23 -15.01
C THR A 34 -4.17 1.79 -15.23
N GLN A 35 -3.44 1.50 -16.33
CA GLN A 35 -2.88 0.16 -16.57
C GLN A 35 -1.80 -0.21 -15.57
N LYS A 36 -0.94 0.75 -15.19
CA LYS A 36 0.05 0.55 -14.12
C LYS A 36 -0.65 0.33 -12.78
N GLN A 37 -1.70 1.08 -12.47
CA GLN A 37 -2.50 0.90 -11.25
C GLN A 37 -3.15 -0.48 -11.20
N LEU A 38 -3.75 -0.94 -12.29
CA LEU A 38 -4.36 -2.27 -12.37
C LEU A 38 -3.35 -3.40 -12.12
N ARG A 39 -2.14 -3.30 -12.68
CA ARG A 39 -1.05 -4.27 -12.43
C ARG A 39 -0.63 -4.28 -10.96
N VAL A 40 -0.53 -3.12 -10.32
CA VAL A 40 -0.24 -3.05 -8.88
C VAL A 40 -1.36 -3.70 -8.06
N LEU A 41 -2.62 -3.46 -8.42
CA LEU A 41 -3.78 -4.07 -7.76
C LEU A 41 -3.85 -5.59 -7.95
N GLU A 42 -3.32 -6.11 -9.06
CA GLU A 42 -3.23 -7.56 -9.31
C GLU A 42 -2.24 -8.22 -8.34
N THR A 43 -1.01 -7.70 -8.26
CA THR A 43 0.00 -8.20 -7.32
C THR A 43 -0.45 -8.05 -5.87
N ARG A 44 -1.03 -6.89 -5.53
CA ARG A 44 -1.52 -6.60 -4.18
C ARG A 44 -2.58 -7.60 -3.72
N ARG A 45 -3.52 -7.98 -4.59
CA ARG A 45 -4.57 -8.97 -4.26
C ARG A 45 -4.01 -10.32 -3.83
N GLU A 46 -2.98 -10.82 -4.51
CA GLU A 46 -2.36 -12.10 -4.16
C GLU A 46 -1.56 -12.01 -2.85
N LEU A 47 -0.84 -10.90 -2.63
CA LEU A 47 -0.11 -10.65 -1.39
C LEU A 47 -1.06 -10.53 -0.19
N GLU A 48 -2.11 -9.73 -0.30
CA GLU A 48 -3.11 -9.55 0.77
C GLU A 48 -3.75 -10.89 1.15
N ARG A 49 -4.12 -11.71 0.16
CA ARG A 49 -4.65 -13.05 0.43
C ARG A 49 -3.67 -13.91 1.21
N LEU A 50 -2.39 -13.89 0.84
CA LEU A 50 -1.34 -14.66 1.52
C LEU A 50 -1.15 -14.17 2.97
N ILE A 51 -1.09 -12.86 3.17
CA ILE A 51 -0.88 -12.23 4.47
C ILE A 51 -2.05 -12.54 5.40
N CYS A 52 -3.29 -12.31 4.95
CA CYS A 52 -4.49 -12.64 5.72
C CYS A 52 -4.54 -14.12 6.11
N LYS A 53 -4.18 -15.03 5.18
CA LYS A 53 -4.12 -16.47 5.46
C LYS A 53 -3.06 -16.82 6.51
N LYS A 54 -1.89 -16.16 6.47
CA LYS A 54 -0.81 -16.38 7.44
C LYS A 54 -1.15 -15.78 8.80
N ALA A 55 -1.75 -14.58 8.83
CA ALA A 55 -2.23 -13.91 10.03
C ALA A 55 -3.28 -14.77 10.73
N ALA A 56 -4.30 -15.24 10.02
CA ALA A 56 -5.35 -16.09 10.59
C ALA A 56 -4.83 -17.42 11.18
N LYS A 57 -3.74 -17.97 10.62
CA LYS A 57 -3.10 -19.19 11.14
C LYS A 57 -2.26 -18.97 12.40
N ARG A 58 -1.73 -17.75 12.57
CA ARG A 58 -0.84 -17.38 13.69
C ARG A 58 -1.59 -16.64 14.80
N ALA A 59 -2.80 -16.19 14.53
CA ALA A 59 -3.63 -15.43 15.45
C ALA A 59 -3.91 -16.21 16.74
N ASN A 60 -3.80 -15.51 17.87
CA ASN A 60 -4.27 -16.00 19.15
C ASN A 60 -5.82 -16.00 19.21
N PRO A 61 -6.45 -16.60 20.25
CA PRO A 61 -7.90 -16.70 20.32
C PRO A 61 -8.66 -15.36 20.27
N GLU A 62 -8.11 -14.30 20.85
CA GLU A 62 -8.74 -12.97 20.85
C GLU A 62 -8.58 -12.27 19.49
N GLU A 63 -7.38 -12.33 18.91
CA GLU A 63 -7.12 -11.85 17.54
C GLU A 63 -8.01 -12.56 16.52
N ARG A 64 -8.26 -13.86 16.71
CA ARG A 64 -9.13 -14.63 15.83
C ARG A 64 -10.59 -14.15 15.89
N LYS A 65 -11.10 -13.80 17.08
CA LYS A 65 -12.44 -13.21 17.21
C LYS A 65 -12.53 -11.87 16.49
N GLU A 66 -11.50 -11.03 16.60
CA GLU A 66 -11.45 -9.76 15.89
C GLU A 66 -11.37 -9.94 14.37
N LEU A 67 -10.54 -10.88 13.88
CA LEU A 67 -10.49 -11.22 12.45
C LEU A 67 -11.85 -11.73 11.93
N GLU A 68 -12.58 -12.52 12.73
CA GLU A 68 -13.93 -12.98 12.39
C GLU A 68 -14.96 -11.84 12.37
N ARG A 69 -14.85 -10.87 13.29
CA ARG A 69 -15.66 -9.65 13.27
C ARG A 69 -15.38 -8.82 12.02
N LEU A 70 -14.11 -8.53 11.74
CA LEU A 70 -13.69 -7.76 10.56
C LEU A 70 -14.15 -8.44 9.26
N ALA A 71 -14.07 -9.76 9.16
CA ALA A 71 -14.57 -10.49 8.00
C ALA A 71 -16.09 -10.32 7.79
N LYS A 72 -16.88 -10.20 8.88
CA LYS A 72 -18.31 -9.87 8.78
C LYS A 72 -18.52 -8.43 8.33
N ASP A 73 -17.75 -7.49 8.87
CA ASP A 73 -17.82 -6.07 8.52
C ASP A 73 -17.49 -5.85 7.03
N PHE A 74 -16.45 -6.49 6.50
CA PHE A 74 -16.14 -6.45 5.06
C PHE A 74 -17.27 -7.00 4.19
N ARG A 75 -17.88 -8.14 4.58
CA ARG A 75 -19.00 -8.71 3.83
C ARG A 75 -20.22 -7.80 3.84
N LYS A 76 -20.51 -7.18 4.98
CA LYS A 76 -21.60 -6.21 5.14
C LYS A 76 -21.34 -4.98 4.27
N ALA A 77 -20.16 -4.39 4.37
CA ALA A 77 -19.75 -3.24 3.56
C ALA A 77 -19.84 -3.53 2.06
N ALA A 78 -19.40 -4.71 1.61
CA ALA A 78 -19.50 -5.13 0.21
C ALA A 78 -20.95 -5.30 -0.26
N LYS A 79 -21.84 -5.83 0.60
CA LYS A 79 -23.26 -6.01 0.30
C LYS A 79 -24.01 -4.68 0.23
N GLU A 80 -23.73 -3.77 1.16
CA GLU A 80 -24.41 -2.49 1.31
C GLU A 80 -23.76 -1.38 0.48
N LYS A 81 -22.61 -1.63 -0.15
CA LYS A 81 -21.76 -0.63 -0.83
C LYS A 81 -21.40 0.53 0.11
N ASP A 82 -21.12 0.20 1.36
CA ASP A 82 -20.74 1.17 2.39
C ASP A 82 -19.22 1.37 2.41
N ASP A 83 -18.76 2.37 1.67
CA ASP A 83 -17.35 2.75 1.57
C ASP A 83 -16.76 3.24 2.90
N ALA A 84 -17.59 3.75 3.81
CA ALA A 84 -17.11 4.21 5.12
C ALA A 84 -16.82 3.02 6.02
N LEU A 85 -17.74 2.04 6.06
CA LEU A 85 -17.53 0.79 6.80
C LEU A 85 -16.36 -0.01 6.22
N PHE A 86 -16.24 -0.07 4.89
CA PHE A 86 -15.10 -0.73 4.24
C PHE A 86 -13.77 -0.12 4.67
N ARG A 87 -13.64 1.22 4.58
CA ARG A 87 -12.40 1.92 4.97
C ARG A 87 -12.07 1.76 6.45
N LYS A 88 -13.10 1.72 7.31
CA LYS A 88 -12.91 1.49 8.75
C LYS A 88 -12.38 0.08 9.02
N ALA A 89 -13.00 -0.94 8.42
CA ALA A 89 -12.59 -2.33 8.57
C ALA A 89 -11.18 -2.57 7.99
N ASP A 90 -10.84 -1.95 6.85
CA ASP A 90 -9.50 -2.00 6.25
C ASP A 90 -8.42 -1.41 7.15
N LYS A 91 -8.70 -0.26 7.76
CA LYS A 91 -7.77 0.34 8.73
C LYS A 91 -7.57 -0.56 9.95
N GLU A 92 -8.66 -1.04 10.56
CA GLU A 92 -8.59 -1.94 11.72
C GLU A 92 -7.84 -3.24 11.40
N LEU A 93 -8.01 -3.80 10.20
CA LEU A 93 -7.26 -4.98 9.75
C LEU A 93 -5.76 -4.69 9.63
N ASN A 94 -5.38 -3.55 9.06
CA ASN A 94 -3.98 -3.14 8.92
C ASN A 94 -3.31 -2.84 10.27
N ASP A 95 -4.07 -2.35 11.25
CA ASP A 95 -3.57 -2.13 12.61
C ASP A 95 -3.40 -3.46 13.36
N LEU A 96 -4.28 -4.44 13.09
CA LEU A 96 -4.23 -5.78 13.71
C LEU A 96 -3.14 -6.68 13.11
N ILE A 97 -2.88 -6.57 11.81
CA ILE A 97 -1.82 -7.32 11.12
C ILE A 97 -0.54 -6.47 11.12
N PRO A 98 0.47 -6.79 11.94
CA PRO A 98 1.68 -5.97 12.02
C PRO A 98 2.35 -5.85 10.65
N PRO A 99 3.00 -4.70 10.35
CA PRO A 99 3.73 -4.50 9.09
C PRO A 99 4.79 -5.58 8.80
N ALA A 100 5.28 -6.30 9.82
CA ALA A 100 6.21 -7.42 9.65
C ALA A 100 5.56 -8.70 9.08
N ALA A 101 4.23 -8.83 9.14
CA ALA A 101 3.49 -9.91 8.49
C ALA A 101 3.30 -9.65 6.98
N TYR A 102 3.31 -8.38 6.58
CA TYR A 102 3.72 -8.03 5.22
C TYR A 102 5.20 -8.37 5.15
N ASN A 103 5.56 -9.55 4.59
CA ASN A 103 6.92 -9.77 4.12
C ASN A 103 7.30 -8.49 3.39
N GLN A 104 8.29 -7.77 3.92
CA GLN A 104 8.64 -6.41 3.59
C GLN A 104 8.82 -6.30 2.07
N CYS A 105 7.72 -6.07 1.36
CA CYS A 105 7.71 -5.97 -0.09
C CYS A 105 8.06 -4.52 -0.38
N ASN A 106 9.28 -4.15 -0.01
CA ASN A 106 9.93 -2.95 -0.45
C ASN A 106 10.38 -3.16 -1.91
N ILE A 107 9.43 -3.48 -2.80
CA ILE A 107 9.67 -3.65 -4.24
C ILE A 107 9.92 -2.31 -4.95
N LEU A 108 10.35 -1.29 -4.22
CA LEU A 108 10.92 -0.06 -4.76
C LEU A 108 12.35 0.23 -4.24
N SER A 109 13.05 -0.70 -3.57
CA SER A 109 14.43 -0.44 -3.10
C SER A 109 15.54 -1.37 -3.58
N GLU A 110 15.29 -2.40 -4.38
CA GLU A 110 16.34 -3.37 -4.76
C GLU A 110 16.39 -3.65 -6.27
N SER A 111 16.42 -2.60 -7.08
CA SER A 111 16.84 -2.72 -8.48
C SER A 111 17.76 -1.58 -8.86
N ASN A 112 18.90 -1.49 -8.18
CA ASN A 112 20.19 -1.24 -8.84
C ASN A 112 21.34 -1.40 -7.83
N GLU A 113 21.99 -2.56 -7.85
CA GLU A 113 23.40 -2.66 -7.46
C GLU A 113 24.29 -2.03 -8.55
N PRO A 114 25.55 -1.65 -8.20
CA PRO A 114 26.31 -0.65 -8.92
C PRO A 114 27.11 -1.21 -10.10
N ALA A 115 27.20 -0.42 -11.16
CA ALA A 115 28.31 -0.42 -12.11
C ALA A 115 28.62 1.04 -12.49
#